data_AF-A0A5D4U3K8-F1
#
_entry.id   AF-A0A5D4U3K8-F1
#
_cell.length_a   1.000
_cell.length_b   1.000
_cell.length_c   1.000
_cell.angle_alpha   90.00
_cell.angle_beta   90.00
_cell.angle_gamma   90.00
#
_symmetry.space_group_name_H-M   'P 1'
#
loop_
_entity.id
_entity.type
_entity.pdbx_description
1 polymer ?
#
loop_
_entity_poly.entity_id
_entity_poly.type
_entity_poly.pdbx_seq_one_letter_code
_entity_poly.pdbx_strand_id
1 'polypeptide(L)'
;MKKPKMFIVAALLTLLFVFMSACSDSPEEDASNQTESETIPASTDGSSTESTVESDNNKENQSDESSMDDSNSQEESSQEEDPTSETKVAGKTEYLNKLDNIQKELDAMPDKKDSDKGVTNAMKNYYGVSYEKYDDALNEIYSLLKKELSPEVMKELKAEQVKWIEQKEAKAEKERLKYEGGTFENVAWYISLYESTKDRCYELVNEYMTE
;
A
#
# COMPACT_ATOMS: atom_id res chain seq x y z
N MET A 1 10.87 0.60 -39.92
CA MET A 1 11.90 1.14 -39.01
C MET A 1 11.32 2.31 -38.23
N LYS A 2 10.87 2.09 -36.98
CA LYS A 2 10.34 3.12 -36.09
C LYS A 2 11.49 3.62 -35.19
N LYS A 3 11.69 4.94 -35.11
CA LYS A 3 12.70 5.55 -34.23
C LYS A 3 12.20 5.54 -32.78
N PRO A 4 13.06 5.32 -31.76
CA PRO A 4 12.67 5.52 -30.38
C PRO A 4 12.71 7.01 -30.03
N LYS A 5 11.68 7.50 -29.33
CA LYS A 5 11.66 8.83 -28.72
C LYS A 5 12.36 8.73 -27.35
N MET A 6 13.53 9.34 -27.22
CA MET A 6 14.15 9.58 -25.91
C MET A 6 13.37 10.65 -25.16
N PHE A 7 12.84 10.34 -23.99
CA PHE A 7 12.36 11.34 -23.04
C PHE A 7 13.54 11.78 -22.18
N ILE A 8 13.94 13.04 -22.33
CA ILE A 8 14.93 13.70 -21.48
C ILE A 8 14.17 14.30 -20.30
N VAL A 9 14.28 13.69 -19.11
CA VAL A 9 13.80 14.31 -17.86
C VAL A 9 14.93 15.20 -17.34
N ALA A 10 14.82 16.50 -17.60
CA ALA A 10 15.72 17.49 -17.03
C ALA A 10 15.31 17.79 -15.58
N ALA A 11 16.01 17.20 -14.62
CA ALA A 11 15.89 17.54 -13.20
C ALA A 11 16.66 18.84 -12.92
N LEU A 12 15.95 19.97 -12.92
CA LEU A 12 16.47 21.27 -12.49
C LEU A 12 16.22 21.44 -10.97
N LEU A 13 17.17 20.97 -10.18
CA LEU A 13 17.21 21.17 -8.73
C LEU A 13 17.93 22.50 -8.43
N THR A 14 17.20 23.61 -8.43
CA THR A 14 17.73 24.91 -7.97
C THR A 14 17.62 25.00 -6.45
N LEU A 15 18.67 24.59 -5.75
CA LEU A 15 18.85 24.81 -4.32
C LEU A 15 19.27 26.27 -4.08
N LEU A 16 18.38 27.07 -3.50
CA LEU A 16 18.64 28.46 -3.13
C LEU A 16 18.88 28.51 -1.62
N PHE A 17 20.15 28.33 -1.21
CA PHE A 17 20.58 28.54 0.17
C PHE A 17 20.74 30.03 0.44
N VAL A 18 19.84 30.61 1.24
CA VAL A 18 20.06 31.91 1.88
C VAL A 18 20.60 31.65 3.28
N PHE A 19 21.92 31.81 3.44
CA PHE A 19 22.56 31.88 4.75
C PHE A 19 22.37 33.31 5.30
N MET A 20 21.63 33.44 6.40
CA MET A 20 21.67 34.62 7.26
C MET A 20 22.32 34.20 8.57
N SER A 21 23.60 34.52 8.74
CA SER A 21 24.27 34.53 10.03
C SER A 21 24.13 35.91 10.65
N ALA A 22 23.64 35.97 11.89
CA ALA A 22 23.88 37.07 12.80
C ALA A 22 24.15 36.49 14.20
N CYS A 23 25.39 36.61 14.65
CA CYS A 23 25.80 36.58 16.08
C CYS A 23 25.23 37.84 16.77
N SER A 24 25.21 38.10 18.08
CA SER A 24 25.75 37.55 19.34
C SER A 24 25.00 38.32 20.45
N ASP A 25 24.60 37.68 21.55
CA ASP A 25 25.11 37.98 22.91
C ASP A 25 24.28 37.29 24.00
N SER A 26 24.99 36.66 24.93
CA SER A 26 24.51 36.06 26.17
C SER A 26 24.50 37.12 27.29
N PRO A 27 23.88 36.88 28.45
CA PRO A 27 24.62 36.19 29.50
C PRO A 27 23.81 35.19 30.34
N GLU A 28 24.58 34.32 30.98
CA GLU A 28 24.25 33.29 31.97
C GLU A 28 23.72 33.87 33.29
N GLU A 29 22.86 33.10 33.97
CA GLU A 29 22.68 33.12 35.42
C GLU A 29 22.58 31.66 35.91
N ASP A 30 23.26 31.40 37.02
CA ASP A 30 23.71 30.11 37.58
C ASP A 30 22.80 29.64 38.75
N ALA A 31 23.06 28.40 39.19
CA ALA A 31 22.90 27.86 40.55
C ALA A 31 21.69 26.96 40.89
N SER A 32 21.98 25.65 40.86
CA SER A 32 22.05 24.71 42.01
C SER A 32 20.79 24.33 42.83
N ASN A 33 20.41 23.03 42.77
CA ASN A 33 20.42 22.02 43.86
C ASN A 33 19.64 20.76 43.40
N GLN A 34 20.24 19.57 43.22
CA GLN A 34 20.69 18.52 44.17
C GLN A 34 19.56 17.67 44.84
N THR A 35 19.74 16.33 44.73
CA THR A 35 19.38 15.26 45.72
C THR A 35 17.94 14.71 45.59
N GLU A 36 17.62 13.40 45.55
CA GLU A 36 18.35 12.14 45.80
C GLU A 36 17.63 10.94 45.14
N SER A 37 18.39 9.85 45.04
CA SER A 37 18.03 8.45 44.73
C SER A 37 16.87 7.89 45.56
N GLU A 38 16.15 6.89 45.04
CA GLU A 38 15.63 5.73 45.79
C GLU A 38 15.28 4.59 44.83
N THR A 39 15.26 3.39 45.39
CA THR A 39 15.87 2.18 44.84
C THR A 39 14.81 1.14 44.50
N ILE A 40 15.12 0.28 43.53
CA ILE A 40 14.38 -0.97 43.23
C ILE A 40 14.34 -1.88 44.46
N PRO A 41 13.27 -2.69 44.61
CA PRO A 41 13.52 -4.10 44.88
C PRO A 41 12.90 -5.00 43.80
N ALA A 42 13.77 -5.90 43.34
CA ALA A 42 13.41 -7.08 42.59
C ALA A 42 12.65 -8.04 43.50
N SER A 43 11.64 -8.72 42.94
CA SER A 43 11.23 -10.03 43.40
C SER A 43 11.35 -11.00 42.24
N THR A 44 12.29 -11.92 42.43
CA THR A 44 12.49 -13.18 41.72
C THR A 44 11.44 -14.19 42.21
N ASP A 45 11.28 -15.25 41.40
CA ASP A 45 10.70 -16.58 41.65
C ASP A 45 9.25 -16.77 41.15
N GLY A 46 8.91 -17.80 40.37
CA GLY A 46 9.62 -19.05 40.14
C GLY A 46 9.20 -19.80 38.87
N SER A 47 10.13 -20.67 38.50
CA SER A 47 10.11 -21.71 37.48
C SER A 47 9.03 -22.78 37.70
N SER A 48 8.50 -23.34 36.60
CA SER A 48 8.17 -24.77 36.38
C SER A 48 7.67 -24.95 34.94
N THR A 49 8.49 -25.49 34.01
CA THR A 49 8.51 -26.90 33.54
C THR A 49 7.20 -27.33 32.86
N GLU A 50 7.13 -27.52 31.54
CA GLU A 50 7.66 -28.63 30.71
C GLU A 50 6.55 -29.65 30.37
N SER A 51 6.68 -30.24 29.16
CA SER A 51 5.97 -31.40 28.60
C SER A 51 4.62 -31.09 27.94
N THR A 52 4.25 -31.62 26.76
CA THR A 52 4.78 -32.70 25.88
C THR A 52 3.93 -32.61 24.61
N VAL A 53 4.49 -32.52 23.40
CA VAL A 53 4.68 -33.61 22.41
C VAL A 53 3.68 -34.78 22.49
N GLU A 54 2.86 -34.95 21.46
CA GLU A 54 2.55 -36.16 20.67
C GLU A 54 1.33 -35.83 19.77
N SER A 55 1.43 -35.81 18.44
CA SER A 55 1.62 -36.92 17.49
C SER A 55 0.51 -37.96 17.55
N ASP A 56 -0.31 -38.02 16.49
CA ASP A 56 -0.47 -39.19 15.61
C ASP A 56 -1.65 -38.93 14.63
N ASN A 57 -1.42 -38.83 13.32
CA ASN A 57 -1.08 -39.86 12.33
C ASN A 57 -2.32 -40.52 11.67
N ASN A 58 -2.38 -40.28 10.35
CA ASN A 58 -2.45 -41.31 9.30
C ASN A 58 -3.81 -41.98 9.00
N LYS A 59 -4.33 -41.78 7.78
CA LYS A 59 -4.02 -42.62 6.59
C LYS A 59 -5.22 -42.75 5.63
N GLU A 60 -4.84 -42.70 4.36
CA GLU A 60 -5.53 -42.99 3.09
C GLU A 60 -6.40 -44.27 3.01
N ASN A 61 -7.44 -44.20 2.17
CA ASN A 61 -7.70 -45.06 0.99
C ASN A 61 -9.09 -44.67 0.44
N GLN A 62 -9.26 -44.15 -0.78
CA GLN A 62 -9.08 -44.71 -2.13
C GLN A 62 -10.07 -45.84 -2.51
N SER A 63 -10.63 -45.70 -3.72
CA SER A 63 -11.26 -46.68 -4.65
C SER A 63 -12.64 -47.22 -4.25
N ASP A 64 -13.62 -47.47 -5.13
CA ASP A 64 -13.79 -47.48 -6.60
C ASP A 64 -15.32 -47.61 -6.86
N GLU A 65 -15.95 -46.87 -7.80
CA GLU A 65 -16.26 -47.25 -9.20
C GLU A 65 -17.71 -47.76 -9.42
N SER A 66 -18.38 -47.21 -10.46
CA SER A 66 -19.40 -47.81 -11.35
C SER A 66 -20.23 -46.67 -11.98
N SER A 67 -19.99 -46.20 -13.21
CA SER A 67 -20.19 -46.77 -14.57
C SER A 67 -21.58 -46.49 -15.20
N MET A 68 -21.53 -46.32 -16.53
CA MET A 68 -22.57 -46.25 -17.59
C MET A 68 -22.95 -44.84 -18.06
N ASP A 69 -22.41 -44.34 -19.19
CA ASP A 69 -22.83 -44.54 -20.62
C ASP A 69 -23.91 -43.49 -21.00
N ASP A 70 -23.97 -42.78 -22.13
CA ASP A 70 -23.49 -42.93 -23.51
C ASP A 70 -23.68 -41.57 -24.25
N SER A 71 -22.96 -41.40 -25.38
CA SER A 71 -23.37 -40.71 -26.62
C SER A 71 -23.38 -39.17 -26.76
N ASN A 72 -22.26 -38.69 -27.32
CA ASN A 72 -22.12 -38.08 -28.65
C ASN A 72 -23.19 -37.11 -29.17
N SER A 73 -22.79 -35.86 -29.46
CA SER A 73 -22.85 -35.25 -30.80
C SER A 73 -22.14 -33.89 -30.79
N GLN A 74 -21.07 -33.77 -31.58
CA GLN A 74 -20.58 -32.50 -32.08
C GLN A 74 -21.58 -31.94 -33.09
N GLU A 75 -21.90 -30.65 -32.96
CA GLU A 75 -22.06 -29.78 -34.12
C GLU A 75 -21.49 -28.40 -33.77
N GLU A 76 -20.55 -27.98 -34.60
CA GLU A 76 -19.89 -26.69 -34.62
C GLU A 76 -20.91 -25.56 -34.83
N SER A 77 -20.78 -24.50 -34.06
CA SER A 77 -21.14 -23.16 -34.52
C SER A 77 -19.97 -22.26 -34.18
N SER A 78 -19.03 -22.21 -35.12
CA SER A 78 -17.92 -21.28 -35.16
C SER A 78 -18.45 -19.84 -35.17
N GLN A 79 -18.39 -19.17 -34.02
CA GLN A 79 -18.10 -17.75 -34.02
C GLN A 79 -16.59 -17.62 -33.96
N GLU A 80 -15.99 -17.41 -35.12
CA GLU A 80 -14.70 -16.74 -35.22
C GLU A 80 -14.90 -15.30 -34.71
N GLU A 81 -14.86 -15.15 -33.39
CA GLU A 81 -14.36 -13.93 -32.79
C GLU A 81 -12.84 -14.03 -32.98
N ASP A 82 -12.30 -13.19 -33.87
CA ASP A 82 -10.89 -12.78 -33.86
C ASP A 82 -10.42 -12.70 -32.39
N PRO A 83 -9.23 -13.19 -31.97
CA PRO A 83 -8.75 -12.95 -30.62
C PRO A 83 -8.46 -11.46 -30.46
N THR A 84 -9.52 -10.68 -30.29
CA THR A 84 -9.50 -9.29 -29.92
C THR A 84 -8.83 -9.30 -28.56
N SER A 85 -7.54 -8.95 -28.54
CA SER A 85 -6.78 -8.81 -27.32
C SER A 85 -7.51 -7.76 -26.47
N GLU A 86 -8.33 -8.19 -25.52
CA GLU A 86 -9.00 -7.26 -24.62
C GLU A 86 -7.91 -6.58 -23.79
N THR A 87 -7.69 -5.31 -24.13
CA THR A 87 -6.69 -4.42 -23.53
C THR A 87 -7.27 -3.61 -22.38
N LYS A 88 -8.60 -3.58 -22.25
CA LYS A 88 -9.34 -2.84 -21.23
C LYS A 88 -10.58 -3.61 -20.77
N VAL A 89 -11.01 -3.31 -19.55
CA VAL A 89 -12.14 -3.94 -18.83
C VAL A 89 -13.27 -2.93 -18.60
N ALA A 90 -14.54 -3.34 -18.63
CA ALA A 90 -15.65 -2.43 -18.34
C ALA A 90 -15.73 -2.04 -16.84
N GLY A 91 -16.37 -0.91 -16.52
CA GLY A 91 -16.65 -0.51 -15.13
C GLY A 91 -15.91 0.73 -14.64
N LYS A 92 -15.31 1.54 -15.53
CA LYS A 92 -14.57 2.74 -15.17
C LYS A 92 -15.37 3.70 -14.29
N THR A 93 -16.60 4.03 -14.71
CA THR A 93 -17.46 4.96 -13.95
C THR A 93 -17.78 4.42 -12.54
N GLU A 94 -17.98 3.11 -12.37
CA GLU A 94 -18.24 2.50 -11.07
C GLU A 94 -17.05 2.68 -10.11
N TYR A 95 -15.83 2.34 -10.57
CA TYR A 95 -14.64 2.46 -9.73
C TYR A 95 -14.26 3.92 -9.45
N LEU A 96 -14.41 4.84 -10.40
CA LEU A 96 -14.19 6.26 -10.12
C LEU A 96 -15.16 6.76 -9.03
N ASN A 97 -16.44 6.40 -9.11
CA ASN A 97 -17.41 6.73 -8.08
C ASN A 97 -17.06 6.12 -6.71
N LYS A 98 -16.54 4.88 -6.69
CA LYS A 98 -16.03 4.25 -5.45
C LYS A 98 -14.86 5.04 -4.86
N LEU A 99 -13.88 5.42 -5.67
CA LEU A 99 -12.71 6.20 -5.21
C LEU A 99 -13.11 7.60 -4.71
N ASP A 100 -14.09 8.24 -5.35
CA ASP A 100 -14.68 9.51 -4.89
C ASP A 100 -15.39 9.35 -3.55
N ASN A 101 -16.12 8.25 -3.37
CA ASN A 101 -16.81 7.97 -2.11
C ASN A 101 -15.84 7.68 -0.97
N ILE A 102 -14.74 6.97 -1.22
CA ILE A 102 -13.65 6.81 -0.24
C ILE A 102 -13.14 8.19 0.20
N GLN A 103 -12.90 9.11 -0.72
CA GLN A 103 -12.45 10.45 -0.36
C GLN A 103 -13.48 11.19 0.51
N LYS A 104 -14.77 11.10 0.17
CA LYS A 104 -15.84 11.71 0.99
C LYS A 104 -15.91 11.12 2.40
N GLU A 105 -15.74 9.80 2.54
CA GLU A 105 -15.69 9.15 3.86
C GLU A 105 -14.50 9.63 4.68
N LEU A 106 -13.32 9.76 4.05
CA LEU A 106 -12.13 10.29 4.68
C LEU A 106 -12.32 11.75 5.11
N ASP A 107 -12.90 12.59 4.26
CA ASP A 107 -13.17 14.00 4.57
C ASP A 107 -14.17 14.17 5.71
N ALA A 108 -15.04 13.18 5.93
CA ALA A 108 -16.00 13.13 7.02
C ALA A 108 -15.44 12.51 8.33
N MET A 109 -14.22 11.99 8.33
CA MET A 109 -13.62 11.39 9.54
C MET A 109 -13.48 12.44 10.67
N PRO A 110 -13.76 12.07 11.93
CA PRO A 110 -13.60 12.97 13.08
C PRO A 110 -12.20 13.60 13.17
N ASP A 111 -11.18 12.81 12.85
CA ASP A 111 -9.77 13.21 12.94
C ASP A 111 -9.35 14.17 11.82
N LYS A 112 -10.12 14.32 10.75
CA LYS A 112 -9.76 15.16 9.59
C LYS A 112 -9.44 16.58 10.02
N LYS A 113 -10.29 17.18 10.86
CA LYS A 113 -10.14 18.58 11.30
C LYS A 113 -8.84 18.82 12.08
N ASP A 114 -8.45 17.88 12.95
CA ASP A 114 -7.24 18.04 13.76
C ASP A 114 -6.00 17.57 13.02
N SER A 115 -6.14 16.61 12.10
CA SER A 115 -5.13 16.26 11.09
C SER A 115 -4.75 17.49 10.26
N ASP A 116 -5.73 18.24 9.76
CA ASP A 116 -5.53 19.47 8.96
C ASP A 116 -4.82 20.58 9.74
N LYS A 117 -4.89 20.56 11.07
CA LYS A 117 -4.15 21.50 11.93
C LYS A 117 -2.74 21.01 12.30
N GLY A 118 -2.33 19.83 11.83
CA GLY A 118 -1.03 19.26 12.12
C GLY A 118 -0.94 18.49 13.45
N VAL A 119 -2.07 18.12 14.06
CA VAL A 119 -2.03 17.31 15.30
C VAL A 119 -1.53 15.91 14.94
N THR A 120 -0.31 15.58 15.35
CA THR A 120 0.42 14.38 14.90
C THR A 120 -0.36 13.08 15.05
N ASN A 121 -1.06 12.88 16.17
CA ASN A 121 -1.84 11.65 16.37
C ASN A 121 -3.05 11.57 15.43
N ALA A 122 -3.75 12.69 15.21
CA ALA A 122 -4.86 12.76 14.28
C ALA A 122 -4.40 12.57 12.83
N MET A 123 -3.25 13.14 12.46
CA MET A 123 -2.63 12.88 11.15
C MET A 123 -2.29 11.41 10.97
N LYS A 124 -1.65 10.79 11.97
CA LYS A 124 -1.28 9.37 11.92
C LYS A 124 -2.51 8.49 11.70
N ASN A 125 -3.59 8.74 12.44
CA ASN A 125 -4.81 7.96 12.28
C ASN A 125 -5.49 8.22 10.93
N TYR A 126 -5.64 9.50 10.54
CA TYR A 126 -6.24 9.87 9.27
C TYR A 126 -5.52 9.23 8.08
N TYR A 127 -4.20 9.39 7.99
CA TYR A 127 -3.42 8.85 6.87
C TYR A 127 -3.27 7.33 6.92
N GLY A 128 -3.24 6.72 8.11
CA GLY A 128 -3.28 5.27 8.27
C GLY A 128 -4.57 4.66 7.68
N VAL A 129 -5.73 5.17 8.11
CA VAL A 129 -7.03 4.73 7.57
C VAL A 129 -7.17 5.07 6.07
N SER A 130 -6.64 6.22 5.65
CA SER A 130 -6.63 6.60 4.22
C SER A 130 -5.85 5.59 3.38
N TYR A 131 -4.67 5.18 3.85
CA TYR A 131 -3.88 4.16 3.17
C TYR A 131 -4.63 2.83 3.08
N GLU A 132 -5.19 2.33 4.19
CA GLU A 132 -5.93 1.05 4.22
C GLU A 132 -7.10 1.06 3.23
N LYS A 133 -7.94 2.10 3.24
CA LYS A 133 -9.09 2.20 2.33
C LYS A 133 -8.70 2.20 0.85
N TYR A 134 -7.61 2.90 0.50
CA TYR A 134 -7.13 2.93 -0.88
C TYR A 134 -6.40 1.64 -1.26
N ASP A 135 -5.72 0.96 -0.33
CA ASP A 135 -5.08 -0.34 -0.60
C ASP A 135 -6.12 -1.43 -0.84
N ASP A 136 -7.19 -1.46 -0.06
CA ASP A 136 -8.35 -2.33 -0.29
C ASP A 136 -8.94 -2.11 -1.69
N ALA A 137 -9.21 -0.85 -2.05
CA ALA A 137 -9.72 -0.50 -3.37
C ALA A 137 -8.74 -0.87 -4.50
N LEU A 138 -7.44 -0.70 -4.29
CA LEU A 138 -6.41 -1.09 -5.25
C LEU A 138 -6.43 -2.60 -5.50
N ASN A 139 -6.55 -3.40 -4.44
CA ASN A 139 -6.61 -4.85 -4.52
C ASN A 139 -7.88 -5.34 -5.22
N GLU A 140 -9.01 -4.68 -5.01
CA GLU A 140 -10.26 -4.94 -5.74
C GLU A 140 -10.11 -4.64 -7.24
N ILE A 141 -9.60 -3.46 -7.59
CA ILE A 141 -9.34 -3.05 -8.98
C ILE A 141 -8.41 -4.06 -9.65
N TYR A 142 -7.28 -4.38 -9.03
CA TYR A 142 -6.30 -5.32 -9.57
C TYR A 142 -6.89 -6.72 -9.74
N SER A 143 -7.76 -7.16 -8.83
CA SER A 143 -8.43 -8.46 -8.92
C SER A 143 -9.39 -8.55 -10.12
N LEU A 144 -10.14 -7.48 -10.41
CA LEU A 144 -10.95 -7.38 -11.61
C LEU A 144 -10.10 -7.42 -12.88
N LEU A 145 -9.04 -6.58 -12.93
CA LEU A 145 -8.12 -6.53 -14.07
C LEU A 145 -7.48 -7.90 -14.33
N LYS A 146 -7.08 -8.62 -13.28
CA LYS A 146 -6.53 -9.97 -13.38
C LYS A 146 -7.50 -10.99 -13.98
N LYS A 147 -8.80 -10.81 -13.76
CA LYS A 147 -9.84 -11.72 -14.26
C LYS A 147 -10.17 -11.48 -15.73
N GLU A 148 -10.12 -10.22 -16.18
CA GLU A 148 -10.74 -9.81 -17.45
C GLU A 148 -9.73 -9.31 -18.49
N LEU A 149 -8.54 -8.87 -18.10
CA LEU A 149 -7.49 -8.53 -19.08
C LEU A 149 -6.96 -9.77 -19.79
N SER A 150 -6.58 -9.59 -21.05
CA SER A 150 -5.86 -10.63 -21.79
C SER A 150 -4.57 -11.05 -21.07
N PRO A 151 -4.13 -12.32 -21.21
CA PRO A 151 -2.96 -12.83 -20.49
C PRO A 151 -1.66 -12.06 -20.74
N GLU A 152 -1.49 -11.51 -21.95
CA GLU A 152 -0.33 -10.69 -22.32
C GLU A 152 -0.31 -9.37 -21.56
N VAL A 153 -1.41 -8.61 -21.61
CA VAL A 153 -1.55 -7.33 -20.90
C VAL A 153 -1.45 -7.52 -19.39
N MET A 154 -2.08 -8.56 -18.84
CA MET A 154 -2.02 -8.83 -17.41
C MET A 154 -0.61 -9.21 -16.94
N LYS A 155 0.18 -9.89 -17.79
CA LYS A 155 1.58 -10.21 -17.48
C LYS A 155 2.43 -8.94 -17.40
N GLU A 156 2.22 -7.98 -18.30
CA GLU A 156 2.89 -6.68 -18.26
C GLU A 156 2.46 -5.88 -17.02
N LEU A 157 1.16 -5.76 -16.77
CA LEU A 157 0.63 -5.08 -15.59
C LEU A 157 1.15 -5.69 -14.28
N LYS A 158 1.27 -7.02 -14.19
CA LYS A 158 1.86 -7.67 -13.01
C LYS A 158 3.31 -7.24 -12.78
N ALA A 159 4.12 -7.15 -13.84
CA ALA A 159 5.50 -6.71 -13.72
C ALA A 159 5.59 -5.24 -13.29
N GLU A 160 4.71 -4.38 -13.83
CA GLU A 160 4.58 -2.99 -13.41
C GLU A 160 4.16 -2.89 -11.94
N GLN A 161 3.18 -3.68 -11.50
CA GLN A 161 2.66 -3.66 -10.14
C GLN A 161 3.74 -4.05 -9.12
N VAL A 162 4.54 -5.08 -9.40
CA VAL A 162 5.66 -5.47 -8.53
C VAL A 162 6.67 -4.33 -8.40
N LYS A 163 7.09 -3.75 -9.53
CA LYS A 163 8.02 -2.62 -9.54
C LYS A 163 7.45 -1.39 -8.81
N TRP A 164 6.17 -1.11 -9.00
CA TRP A 164 5.48 -0.02 -8.32
C TRP A 164 5.46 -0.23 -6.80
N ILE A 165 5.21 -1.46 -6.31
CA ILE A 165 5.27 -1.77 -4.87
C ILE A 165 6.67 -1.48 -4.32
N GLU A 166 7.72 -1.97 -4.97
CA GLU A 166 9.11 -1.70 -4.54
C GLU A 166 9.40 -0.20 -4.46
N GLN A 167 8.94 0.57 -5.46
CA GLN A 167 9.10 2.02 -5.49
C GLN A 167 8.28 2.73 -4.39
N LYS A 168 7.03 2.30 -4.17
CA LYS A 168 6.15 2.81 -3.11
C LYS A 168 6.79 2.63 -1.73
N GLU A 169 7.21 1.41 -1.43
CA GLU A 169 7.79 1.07 -0.12
C GLU A 169 9.12 1.82 0.10
N ALA A 170 9.99 1.86 -0.91
CA ALA A 170 11.25 2.60 -0.83
C ALA A 170 11.04 4.11 -0.66
N LYS A 171 10.05 4.69 -1.34
CA LYS A 171 9.67 6.10 -1.19
C LYS A 171 9.15 6.35 0.23
N ALA A 172 8.23 5.53 0.72
CA ALA A 172 7.65 5.69 2.04
C ALA A 172 8.70 5.57 3.14
N GLU A 173 9.62 4.59 3.05
CA GLU A 173 10.72 4.44 3.99
C GLU A 173 11.67 5.65 3.97
N LYS A 174 11.98 6.16 2.77
CA LYS A 174 12.78 7.38 2.64
C LYS A 174 12.10 8.59 3.29
N GLU A 175 10.79 8.73 3.17
CA GLU A 175 10.04 9.80 3.84
C GLU A 175 10.02 9.64 5.36
N ARG A 176 9.85 8.40 5.85
CA ARG A 176 9.89 8.06 7.28
C ARG A 176 11.23 8.44 7.91
N LEU A 177 12.35 8.04 7.29
CA LEU A 177 13.71 8.23 7.81
C LEU A 177 14.11 9.71 7.97
N LYS A 178 13.44 10.65 7.30
CA LYS A 178 13.67 12.09 7.52
C LYS A 178 13.32 12.54 8.94
N TYR A 179 12.51 11.75 9.64
CA TYR A 179 11.99 12.06 10.97
C TYR A 179 12.44 11.05 12.03
N GLU A 180 13.47 10.25 11.74
CA GLU A 180 13.97 9.19 12.64
C GLU A 180 14.19 9.69 14.08
N GLY A 181 13.71 8.91 15.06
CA GLY A 181 13.59 9.25 16.48
C GLY A 181 12.35 10.09 16.84
N GLY A 182 11.51 10.49 15.88
CA GLY A 182 10.46 11.49 16.06
C GLY A 182 9.03 10.95 16.02
N THR A 183 8.09 11.69 16.62
CA THR A 183 6.65 11.33 16.60
C THR A 183 6.02 11.41 15.21
N PHE A 184 6.65 12.14 14.28
CA PHE A 184 6.17 12.35 12.93
C PHE A 184 6.59 11.25 11.93
N GLU A 185 7.49 10.32 12.32
CA GLU A 185 7.95 9.23 11.43
C GLU A 185 6.80 8.49 10.74
N ASN A 186 5.88 7.96 11.54
CA ASN A 186 4.76 7.18 11.03
C ASN A 186 3.79 8.04 10.22
N VAL A 187 3.67 9.33 10.55
CA VAL A 187 2.86 10.27 9.75
C VAL A 187 3.46 10.42 8.35
N ALA A 188 4.76 10.67 8.24
CA ALA A 188 5.45 10.78 6.95
C ALA A 188 5.36 9.49 6.14
N TRP A 189 5.50 8.34 6.80
CA TRP A 189 5.35 7.02 6.17
C TRP A 189 3.94 6.83 5.59
N TYR A 190 2.90 7.02 6.40
CA TYR A 190 1.51 6.84 5.96
C TYR A 190 1.07 7.84 4.89
N ILE A 191 1.51 9.11 4.94
CA ILE A 191 1.25 10.07 3.87
C ILE A 191 1.79 9.54 2.54
N SER A 192 3.05 9.11 2.52
CA SER A 192 3.68 8.62 1.29
C SER A 192 3.00 7.35 0.75
N LEU A 193 2.61 6.42 1.63
CA LEU A 193 1.87 5.22 1.26
C LEU A 193 0.50 5.58 0.68
N TYR A 194 -0.29 6.39 1.39
CA TYR A 194 -1.61 6.84 0.97
C TYR A 194 -1.59 7.51 -0.40
N GLU A 195 -0.74 8.51 -0.60
CA GLU A 195 -0.68 9.25 -1.87
C GLU A 195 -0.33 8.34 -3.04
N SER A 196 0.69 7.49 -2.86
CA SER A 196 1.16 6.60 -3.92
C SER A 196 0.11 5.54 -4.28
N THR A 197 -0.60 4.99 -3.28
CA THR A 197 -1.68 4.02 -3.48
C THR A 197 -2.90 4.65 -4.13
N LYS A 198 -3.32 5.85 -3.67
CA LYS A 198 -4.43 6.59 -4.27
C LYS A 198 -4.18 6.87 -5.75
N ASP A 199 -3.00 7.40 -6.08
CA ASP A 199 -2.63 7.67 -7.48
C ASP A 199 -2.67 6.40 -8.33
N ARG A 200 -2.16 5.28 -7.80
CA ARG A 200 -2.19 3.99 -8.50
C ARG A 200 -3.61 3.49 -8.76
N CYS A 201 -4.56 3.67 -7.83
CA CYS A 201 -5.95 3.32 -8.07
C CYS A 201 -6.52 4.06 -9.28
N TYR A 202 -6.30 5.39 -9.35
CA TYR A 202 -6.77 6.20 -10.48
C TYR A 202 -6.05 5.84 -11.78
N GLU A 203 -4.75 5.55 -11.73
CA GLU A 203 -3.98 5.10 -12.90
C GLU A 203 -4.58 3.81 -13.48
N LEU A 204 -4.76 2.77 -12.65
CA LEU A 204 -5.28 1.48 -13.09
C LEU A 204 -6.68 1.61 -13.72
N VAL A 205 -7.57 2.37 -13.08
CA VAL A 205 -8.93 2.61 -13.59
C VAL A 205 -8.90 3.39 -14.91
N ASN A 206 -8.08 4.43 -15.02
CA ASN A 206 -8.05 5.25 -16.23
C ASN A 206 -7.39 4.56 -17.43
N GLU A 207 -6.36 3.76 -17.17
CA GLU A 207 -5.58 3.10 -18.22
C GLU A 207 -6.23 1.80 -18.69
N TYR A 208 -6.71 0.98 -17.76
CA TYR A 208 -7.17 -0.38 -18.05
C TYR A 208 -8.69 -0.54 -18.04
N MET A 209 -9.48 0.53 -17.83
CA MET A 209 -10.93 0.43 -17.88
C MET A 209 -11.60 1.32 -18.94
N THR A 210 -12.77 0.87 -19.40
CA THR A 210 -13.72 1.62 -20.24
C THR A 210 -15.00 1.91 -19.48
N GLU A 211 -15.80 2.83 -20.03
CA GLU A 211 -17.14 3.14 -19.53
C GLU A 211 -18.04 1.90 -19.46
#